data_AF-A0AAW3A5I6-F1
#
_entry.id   AF-A0AAW3A5I6-F1
#
_cell.length_a   1.000
_cell.length_b   1.000
_cell.length_c   1.000
_cell.angle_alpha   90.00
_cell.angle_beta   90.00
_cell.angle_gamma   90.00
#
_symmetry.space_group_name_H-M   'P 1'
#
loop_
_entity.id
_entity.type
_entity.pdbx_description
1 polymer ?
#
loop_
_entity_poly.entity_id
_entity_poly.type
_entity_poly.pdbx_seq_one_letter_code
_entity_poly.pdbx_strand_id
1 'polypeptide(L)'
;MKTVKAARERGVEMSIAMREREIAALEREKNELQSFMASAKPRGCEDQLLASFPVLDYCGRRPRKSIKSISVEQYGNIMIQLDIAKKAIDSQNQKDRADVQLLNRLIREQEKEHKVFLQKTKKISEKAGINLKWFTDRQCADAMRLQDYKTEVSLAELEARKRLVEHEVKAAKAIVERKGAAIITLTNLVEKRRSTIDEVDALYNQIRVVDRDTVIAKEELERLNADMQDADAWLEARPNPSESLARKIIDEDHTVIKGEKEQTVNEQRVPQERVIKAQDYRIAQLEERAKVVDKALKSNGLSREVDRIVALGSSLGELEVPESQEELYDIEKIIPAQEQIHPGIYNLLLTEKERAARTVSILTISAKEKEEVTAELTTRLERLAGECTAAIQELDNCASELVASQEQQRVQALKWVREERKRCLRLFHETELFAKSTKEGS
;
A
#
# COMPACT_ATOMS: atom_id res chain seq x y z
N MET A 1 70.24 22.80 -63.27
CA MET A 1 69.55 24.01 -63.77
C MET A 1 68.16 23.78 -64.38
N LYS A 2 67.87 22.67 -65.06
CA LYS A 2 66.52 22.40 -65.65
C LYS A 2 65.40 22.18 -64.61
N THR A 3 65.72 21.65 -63.44
CA THR A 3 64.75 21.35 -62.36
C THR A 3 64.22 22.59 -61.63
N VAL A 4 65.01 23.65 -61.52
CA VAL A 4 64.61 24.91 -60.86
C VAL A 4 63.68 25.75 -61.75
N LYS A 5 63.83 25.68 -63.08
CA LYS A 5 62.90 26.33 -64.02
C LYS A 5 61.51 25.68 -63.98
N ALA A 6 61.43 24.35 -64.01
CA ALA A 6 60.17 23.62 -63.93
C ALA A 6 59.42 23.80 -62.58
N ALA A 7 60.13 24.10 -61.49
CA ALA A 7 59.52 24.45 -60.21
C ALA A 7 59.01 25.90 -60.16
N ARG A 8 59.71 26.83 -60.82
CA ARG A 8 59.24 28.22 -61.00
C ARG A 8 58.02 28.30 -61.91
N GLU A 9 58.00 27.55 -63.01
CA GLU A 9 56.86 27.48 -63.93
C GLU A 9 55.62 26.94 -63.22
N ARG A 10 55.73 25.85 -62.46
CA ARG A 10 54.63 25.35 -61.62
C ARG A 10 54.18 26.34 -60.55
N GLY A 11 55.11 27.09 -59.94
CA GLY A 11 54.77 28.14 -58.98
C GLY A 11 54.00 29.30 -59.62
N VAL A 12 54.35 29.69 -60.84
CA VAL A 12 53.64 30.71 -61.62
C VAL A 12 52.28 30.21 -62.07
N GLU A 13 52.17 28.97 -62.58
CA GLU A 13 50.90 28.34 -62.95
C GLU A 13 49.94 28.24 -61.75
N MET A 14 50.44 27.86 -60.58
CA MET A 14 49.62 27.78 -59.37
C MET A 14 49.17 29.18 -58.90
N SER A 15 50.00 30.20 -59.06
CA SER A 15 49.65 31.59 -58.74
C SER A 15 48.63 32.17 -59.73
N ILE A 16 48.74 31.83 -61.02
CA ILE A 16 47.75 32.18 -62.05
C ILE A 16 46.41 31.49 -61.75
N ALA A 17 46.42 30.18 -61.46
CA ALA A 17 45.21 29.45 -61.12
C ALA A 17 44.50 29.98 -59.86
N MET A 18 45.26 30.46 -58.87
CA MET A 18 44.70 31.11 -57.69
C MET A 18 44.06 32.46 -58.02
N ARG A 19 44.71 33.28 -58.86
CA ARG A 19 44.15 34.56 -59.31
C ARG A 19 42.92 34.38 -60.20
N GLU A 20 42.89 33.37 -61.06
CA GLU A 20 41.73 33.05 -61.88
C GLU A 20 40.52 32.63 -61.03
N ARG A 21 40.76 31.86 -59.96
CA ARG A 21 39.70 31.52 -58.98
C ARG A 21 39.19 32.73 -58.22
N GLU A 22 40.08 33.64 -57.84
CA GLU A 22 39.72 34.88 -57.14
C GLU A 22 38.91 35.81 -58.05
N ILE A 23 39.32 35.97 -59.31
CA ILE A 23 38.55 36.71 -60.32
C ILE A 23 37.18 36.07 -60.54
N ALA A 24 37.08 34.75 -60.68
CA ALA A 24 35.81 34.06 -60.84
C ALA A 24 34.90 34.16 -59.61
N ALA A 25 35.46 34.30 -58.40
CA ALA A 25 34.70 34.55 -57.18
C ALA A 25 34.17 35.99 -57.14
N LEU A 26 35.01 36.97 -57.48
CA LEU A 26 34.63 38.38 -57.56
C LEU A 26 33.61 38.65 -58.68
N GLU A 27 33.69 37.92 -59.80
CA GLU A 27 32.69 37.99 -60.87
C GLU A 27 31.35 37.39 -60.44
N ARG A 28 31.35 36.30 -59.65
CA ARG A 28 30.12 35.76 -59.04
C ARG A 28 29.51 36.76 -58.06
N GLU A 29 30.30 37.34 -57.17
CA GLU A 29 29.83 38.33 -56.20
C GLU A 29 29.30 39.60 -56.90
N LYS A 30 29.99 40.06 -57.96
CA LYS A 30 29.51 41.16 -58.81
C LYS A 30 28.18 40.82 -59.48
N ASN A 31 28.03 39.61 -60.02
CA ASN A 31 26.78 39.18 -60.65
C ASN A 31 25.64 39.05 -59.64
N GLU A 32 25.91 38.57 -58.42
CA GLU A 32 24.97 38.53 -57.31
C GLU A 32 24.53 39.94 -56.91
N LEU A 33 25.47 40.88 -56.72
CA LEU A 33 25.18 42.28 -56.42
C LEU A 33 24.42 42.99 -57.56
N GLN A 34 24.79 42.72 -58.82
CA GLN A 34 24.06 43.25 -59.98
C GLN A 34 22.65 42.66 -60.10
N SER A 35 22.44 41.39 -59.74
CA SER A 35 21.10 40.79 -59.67
C SER A 35 20.24 41.39 -58.55
N PHE A 36 20.86 41.73 -57.41
CA PHE A 36 20.22 42.44 -56.31
C PHE A 36 19.84 43.87 -56.70
N MET A 37 20.68 44.56 -57.48
CA MET A 37 20.39 45.91 -57.97
C MET A 37 19.38 45.93 -59.13
N ALA A 38 19.37 44.93 -60.02
CA ALA A 38 18.45 44.85 -61.16
C ALA A 38 17.03 44.40 -60.76
N SER A 39 16.87 43.76 -59.60
CA SER A 39 15.57 43.41 -59.01
C SER A 39 14.99 44.51 -58.11
N ALA A 40 15.80 45.50 -57.70
CA ALA A 40 15.36 46.66 -56.93
C ALA A 40 14.76 47.76 -57.84
N LYS A 41 13.58 47.51 -58.41
CA LYS A 41 12.68 48.62 -58.79
C LYS A 41 12.13 49.24 -57.50
N PRO A 42 12.25 50.56 -57.26
CA PRO A 42 11.67 51.20 -56.10
C PRO A 42 10.15 51.30 -56.31
N ARG A 43 9.42 50.24 -55.95
CA ARG A 43 8.00 50.39 -55.61
C ARG A 43 7.97 51.12 -54.28
N GLY A 44 7.30 52.27 -54.28
CA GLY A 44 7.29 53.20 -53.17
C GLY A 44 6.95 52.51 -51.86
N CYS A 45 7.68 52.88 -50.82
CA CYS A 45 7.37 52.68 -49.40
C CYS A 45 6.21 51.71 -49.20
N GLU A 46 6.50 50.41 -49.28
CA GLU A 46 5.57 49.41 -48.78
C GLU A 46 5.48 49.70 -47.29
N ASP A 47 4.39 50.32 -46.84
CA ASP A 47 4.08 50.49 -45.43
C ASP A 47 4.38 49.15 -44.76
N GLN A 48 5.39 49.10 -43.89
CA GLN A 48 5.78 47.85 -43.20
C GLN A 48 4.59 47.23 -42.46
N LEU A 49 3.60 48.06 -42.09
CA LEU A 49 2.31 47.67 -41.55
C LEU A 49 1.40 46.97 -42.58
N LEU A 50 1.35 47.43 -43.84
CA LEU A 50 0.59 46.76 -44.91
C LEU A 50 1.23 45.42 -45.33
N ALA A 51 2.57 45.33 -45.28
CA ALA A 51 3.29 44.08 -45.52
C ALA A 51 3.04 43.05 -44.41
N SER A 52 2.97 43.50 -43.15
CA SER A 52 2.72 42.64 -41.98
C SER A 52 1.24 42.28 -41.83
N PHE A 53 0.32 43.13 -42.30
CA PHE A 53 -1.13 42.92 -42.20
C PHE A 53 -1.84 43.23 -43.54
N PRO A 54 -1.89 42.26 -44.47
CA PRO A 54 -2.53 42.44 -45.79
C PRO A 54 -4.03 42.77 -45.72
N VAL A 55 -4.67 42.49 -44.58
CA VAL A 55 -6.09 42.75 -44.34
C VAL A 55 -6.40 44.24 -44.26
N LEU A 56 -5.39 45.07 -43.98
CA LEU A 56 -5.53 46.52 -43.99
C LEU A 56 -5.81 47.08 -45.40
N ASP A 57 -5.55 46.32 -46.48
CA ASP A 57 -5.94 46.68 -47.86
C ASP A 57 -7.47 46.88 -48.03
N TYR A 58 -8.27 46.28 -47.14
CA TYR A 58 -9.73 46.37 -47.16
C TYR A 58 -10.28 47.55 -46.33
N CYS A 59 -9.42 48.26 -45.59
CA CYS A 59 -9.82 49.26 -44.60
C CYS A 59 -9.34 50.68 -44.98
N GLY A 60 -10.01 51.72 -44.46
CA GLY A 60 -9.62 53.13 -44.62
C GLY A 60 -10.47 53.95 -45.60
N ARG A 61 -10.14 55.24 -45.76
CA ARG A 61 -10.91 56.19 -46.62
C ARG A 61 -10.82 55.88 -48.11
N ARG A 62 -9.81 55.12 -48.54
CA ARG A 62 -9.59 54.64 -49.93
C ARG A 62 -9.03 53.21 -49.88
N PRO A 63 -9.88 52.19 -49.67
CA PRO A 63 -9.40 50.81 -49.60
C PRO A 63 -8.90 50.36 -50.98
N ARG A 64 -7.83 49.56 -50.99
CA ARG A 64 -7.22 49.01 -52.21
C ARG A 64 -8.02 47.82 -52.75
N LYS A 65 -8.78 47.13 -51.89
CA LYS A 65 -9.64 45.99 -52.22
C LYS A 65 -11.02 46.17 -51.60
N SER A 66 -12.07 45.65 -52.25
CA SER A 66 -13.45 45.77 -51.75
C SER A 66 -13.74 44.70 -50.70
N ILE A 67 -14.36 45.07 -49.57
CA ILE A 67 -14.81 44.11 -48.55
C ILE A 67 -15.82 43.09 -49.11
N LYS A 68 -16.58 43.49 -50.15
CA LYS A 68 -17.59 42.63 -50.78
C LYS A 68 -17.01 41.42 -51.53
N SER A 69 -15.70 41.40 -51.80
CA SER A 69 -15.03 40.28 -52.48
C SER A 69 -14.57 39.16 -51.55
N ILE A 70 -14.87 39.25 -50.25
CA ILE A 70 -14.49 38.28 -49.23
C ILE A 70 -15.65 37.28 -49.03
N SER A 71 -15.37 35.97 -48.99
CA SER A 71 -16.38 34.96 -48.71
C SER A 71 -16.82 34.98 -47.23
N VAL A 72 -18.08 34.65 -46.96
CA VAL A 72 -18.68 34.73 -45.60
C VAL A 72 -17.86 33.95 -44.55
N GLU A 73 -17.28 32.82 -44.95
CA GLU A 73 -16.43 31.96 -44.11
C GLU A 73 -15.10 32.63 -43.69
N GLN A 74 -14.60 33.60 -44.47
CA GLN A 74 -13.34 34.28 -44.20
C GLN A 74 -13.49 35.53 -43.32
N TYR A 75 -14.73 35.98 -43.04
CA TYR A 75 -14.96 37.18 -42.23
C TYR A 75 -14.45 37.05 -40.80
N GLY A 76 -14.61 35.88 -40.17
CA GLY A 76 -14.10 35.63 -38.82
C GLY A 76 -12.59 35.79 -38.74
N ASN A 77 -11.86 35.19 -39.68
CA ASN A 77 -10.40 35.26 -39.73
C ASN A 77 -9.89 36.68 -40.02
N ILE A 78 -10.60 37.41 -40.88
CA ILE A 78 -10.29 38.82 -41.20
C ILE A 78 -10.52 39.74 -40.00
N MET A 79 -11.60 39.52 -39.23
CA MET A 79 -11.86 40.28 -38.01
C MET A 79 -10.80 40.04 -36.94
N ILE A 80 -10.36 38.79 -36.77
CA ILE A 80 -9.27 38.44 -35.85
C ILE A 80 -7.95 39.11 -36.29
N GLN A 81 -7.62 39.05 -37.60
CA GLN A 81 -6.42 39.69 -38.13
C GLN A 81 -6.46 41.23 -38.01
N LEU A 82 -7.64 41.85 -38.13
CA LEU A 82 -7.80 43.29 -37.88
C LEU A 82 -7.64 43.66 -36.40
N ASP A 83 -8.11 42.83 -35.47
CA ASP A 83 -7.93 43.08 -34.04
C ASP A 83 -6.47 42.92 -33.62
N ILE A 84 -5.76 41.93 -34.19
CA ILE A 84 -4.31 41.76 -34.01
C ILE A 84 -3.56 42.97 -34.59
N ALA A 85 -3.90 43.40 -35.82
CA ALA A 85 -3.28 44.56 -36.44
C ALA A 85 -3.49 45.84 -35.62
N LYS A 86 -4.69 46.03 -35.06
CA LYS A 86 -5.00 47.17 -34.18
C LYS A 86 -4.13 47.17 -32.93
N LYS A 87 -4.02 46.04 -32.22
CA LYS A 87 -3.18 45.92 -31.02
C LYS A 87 -1.70 46.16 -31.33
N ALA A 88 -1.22 45.68 -32.48
CA ALA A 88 0.15 45.92 -32.92
C ALA A 88 0.42 47.40 -33.22
N ILE A 89 -0.51 48.08 -33.90
CA ILE A 89 -0.43 49.53 -34.18
C ILE A 89 -0.46 50.34 -32.88
N ASP A 90 -1.35 50.00 -31.94
CA ASP A 90 -1.45 50.69 -30.65
C ASP A 90 -0.17 50.54 -29.83
N SER A 91 0.42 49.34 -29.82
CA SER A 91 1.71 49.07 -29.16
C SER A 91 2.86 49.87 -29.80
N GLN A 92 2.94 49.90 -31.13
CA GLN A 92 3.97 50.68 -31.84
C GLN A 92 3.82 52.18 -31.57
N ASN A 93 2.59 52.71 -31.60
CA ASN A 93 2.33 54.12 -31.29
C ASN A 93 2.72 54.48 -29.85
N GLN A 94 2.59 53.56 -28.89
CA GLN A 94 3.04 53.79 -27.52
C GLN A 94 4.57 53.85 -27.42
N LYS A 95 5.28 52.97 -28.13
CA LYS A 95 6.75 53.01 -28.22
C LYS A 95 7.23 54.30 -28.87
N ASP A 96 6.66 54.67 -30.01
CA ASP A 96 7.03 55.89 -30.72
C ASP A 96 6.78 57.15 -29.86
N ARG A 97 5.70 57.17 -29.06
CA ARG A 97 5.45 58.27 -28.10
C ARG A 97 6.51 58.33 -27.00
N ALA A 98 6.97 57.20 -26.49
CA ALA A 98 8.04 57.15 -25.48
C ALA A 98 9.37 57.64 -26.07
N ASP A 99 9.70 57.23 -27.30
CA ASP A 99 10.91 57.65 -28.01
C ASP A 99 10.91 59.15 -28.30
N VAL A 100 9.77 59.69 -28.77
CA VAL A 100 9.60 61.14 -28.98
C VAL A 100 9.75 61.91 -27.65
N GLN A 101 9.26 61.38 -26.54
CA GLN A 101 9.47 62.00 -25.23
C GLN A 101 10.93 61.99 -24.78
N LEU A 102 11.67 60.90 -25.02
CA LEU A 102 13.11 60.79 -24.75
C LEU A 102 13.91 61.77 -25.61
N LEU A 103 13.66 61.83 -26.92
CA LEU A 103 14.32 62.76 -27.82
C LEU A 103 14.08 64.21 -27.42
N ASN A 104 12.86 64.57 -27.03
CA ASN A 104 12.57 65.91 -26.52
C ASN A 104 13.29 66.24 -25.20
N ARG A 105 13.53 65.25 -24.33
CA ARG A 105 14.36 65.45 -23.12
C ARG A 105 15.81 65.71 -23.49
N LEU A 106 16.38 64.92 -24.41
CA LEU A 106 17.75 65.08 -24.89
C LEU A 106 17.98 66.43 -25.58
N ILE A 107 17.03 66.89 -26.41
CA ILE A 107 17.09 68.22 -27.03
C ILE A 107 17.12 69.31 -25.95
N ARG A 108 16.27 69.22 -24.93
CA ARG A 108 16.27 70.18 -23.81
C ARG A 108 17.57 70.17 -23.00
N GLU A 109 18.20 69.01 -22.85
CA GLU A 109 19.51 68.89 -22.20
C GLU A 109 20.62 69.52 -23.04
N GLN A 110 20.67 69.23 -24.34
CA GLN A 110 21.61 69.86 -25.27
C GLN A 110 21.41 71.39 -25.35
N GLU A 111 20.17 71.89 -25.34
CA GLU A 111 19.89 73.32 -25.30
C GLU A 111 20.43 73.98 -24.00
N LYS A 112 20.35 73.29 -22.86
CA LYS A 112 20.93 73.77 -21.60
C LYS A 112 22.45 73.79 -21.66
N GLU A 113 23.07 72.73 -22.16
CA GLU A 113 24.52 72.66 -22.34
C GLU A 113 25.03 73.75 -23.29
N HIS A 114 24.33 73.98 -24.41
CA HIS A 114 24.67 75.03 -25.36
C HIS A 114 24.54 76.44 -24.74
N LYS A 115 23.52 76.69 -23.89
CA LYS A 115 23.41 77.95 -23.14
C LYS A 115 24.57 78.14 -22.15
N VAL A 116 24.98 77.09 -21.45
CA VAL A 116 26.13 77.12 -20.53
C VAL A 116 27.43 77.35 -21.31
N PHE A 117 27.60 76.71 -22.47
CA PHE A 117 28.73 76.92 -23.35
C PHE A 117 28.80 78.38 -23.81
N LEU A 118 27.71 78.94 -24.35
CA LEU A 118 27.63 80.35 -24.74
C LEU A 118 27.97 81.31 -23.59
N GLN A 119 27.48 81.05 -22.38
CA GLN A 119 27.82 81.85 -21.20
C GLN A 119 29.30 81.76 -20.81
N LYS A 120 29.90 80.57 -20.88
CA LYS A 120 31.34 80.38 -20.63
C LYS A 120 32.17 81.09 -21.69
N THR A 121 31.81 80.97 -22.96
CA THR A 121 32.47 81.65 -24.09
C THR A 121 32.39 83.17 -23.92
N LYS A 122 31.24 83.70 -23.51
CA LYS A 122 31.08 85.13 -23.19
C LYS A 122 31.97 85.57 -22.02
N LYS A 123 32.01 84.82 -20.92
CA LYS A 123 32.88 85.12 -19.77
C LYS A 123 34.37 85.05 -20.11
N ILE A 124 34.78 84.11 -20.96
CA ILE A 124 36.17 84.01 -21.45
C ILE A 124 36.51 85.23 -22.31
N SER A 125 35.60 85.66 -23.19
CA SER A 125 35.81 86.85 -24.02
C SER A 125 35.90 88.15 -23.22
N GLU A 126 35.06 88.31 -22.20
CA GLU A 126 35.09 89.46 -21.29
C GLU A 126 36.38 89.48 -20.44
N LYS A 127 36.84 88.32 -19.95
CA LYS A 127 38.10 88.21 -19.18
C LYS A 127 39.36 88.39 -20.03
N ALA A 128 39.31 88.04 -21.31
CA ALA A 128 40.41 88.25 -22.24
C ALA A 128 40.44 89.68 -22.81
N GLY A 129 39.45 90.53 -22.51
CA GLY A 129 39.32 91.86 -23.10
C GLY A 129 39.00 91.82 -24.61
N ILE A 130 38.60 90.67 -25.14
CA ILE A 130 38.34 90.43 -26.55
C ILE A 130 36.85 90.61 -26.78
N ASN A 131 36.48 91.70 -27.45
CA ASN A 131 35.13 91.87 -27.94
C ASN A 131 34.92 90.85 -29.09
N LEU A 132 34.22 89.75 -28.83
CA LEU A 132 33.96 88.64 -29.78
C LEU A 132 33.18 89.07 -31.04
N LYS A 133 32.80 90.34 -31.16
CA LYS A 133 32.32 90.95 -32.41
C LYS A 133 33.44 91.37 -33.38
N TRP A 134 34.72 91.30 -32.98
CA TRP A 134 35.88 91.72 -33.78
C TRP A 134 36.61 90.55 -34.48
N PHE A 135 36.27 89.29 -34.22
CA PHE A 135 36.84 88.17 -34.98
C PHE A 135 36.03 87.89 -36.24
N THR A 136 36.24 88.74 -37.25
CA THR A 136 35.97 88.44 -38.67
C THR A 136 37.28 88.51 -39.45
N ASP A 137 37.88 87.35 -39.70
CA ASP A 137 38.69 86.92 -40.86
C ASP A 137 39.61 87.88 -41.64
N ARG A 138 40.22 88.93 -41.05
CA ARG A 138 41.08 89.82 -41.88
C ARG A 138 42.46 90.27 -41.41
N GLN A 139 43.03 89.81 -40.28
CA GLN A 139 44.34 90.35 -39.85
C GLN A 139 45.27 89.31 -39.19
N CYS A 140 45.66 88.26 -39.93
CA CYS A 140 46.70 87.29 -39.51
C CYS A 140 47.93 87.27 -40.46
N ALA A 141 48.15 88.33 -41.24
CA ALA A 141 49.20 88.37 -42.27
C ALA A 141 50.44 89.23 -41.94
N ASP A 142 50.42 90.05 -40.88
CA ASP A 142 51.47 91.09 -40.70
C ASP A 142 52.52 90.81 -39.60
N ALA A 143 52.52 89.63 -38.96
CA ALA A 143 53.36 89.36 -37.79
C ALA A 143 54.58 88.43 -38.03
N MET A 144 55.11 88.36 -39.26
CA MET A 144 56.36 87.64 -39.53
C MET A 144 57.28 88.42 -40.47
N ARG A 145 58.25 89.16 -39.92
CA ARG A 145 59.53 89.46 -40.58
C ARG A 145 60.65 89.89 -39.60
N LEU A 146 61.61 88.97 -39.41
CA LEU A 146 63.09 89.08 -39.36
C LEU A 146 63.82 90.04 -38.39
N GLN A 147 64.87 89.51 -37.74
CA GLN A 147 66.25 90.07 -37.79
C GLN A 147 67.33 89.10 -37.22
N ASP A 148 68.46 88.97 -37.94
CA ASP A 148 69.67 88.19 -37.65
C ASP A 148 70.85 89.11 -37.27
N TYR A 149 71.75 88.70 -36.36
CA TYR A 149 73.15 89.21 -36.26
C TYR A 149 74.11 88.16 -35.65
N LYS A 150 75.35 88.09 -36.19
CA LYS A 150 76.48 87.20 -35.78
C LYS A 150 77.71 88.03 -35.36
N THR A 151 78.49 87.56 -34.39
CA THR A 151 79.93 87.92 -34.18
C THR A 151 80.68 86.84 -33.35
N GLU A 152 81.98 86.67 -33.61
CA GLU A 152 82.87 85.57 -33.19
C GLU A 152 83.58 85.79 -31.82
N VAL A 153 83.93 84.72 -31.07
CA VAL A 153 84.42 84.74 -29.67
C VAL A 153 85.63 83.79 -29.44
N SER A 154 86.54 84.11 -28.47
CA SER A 154 87.91 83.55 -28.32
C SER A 154 88.08 82.22 -27.54
N LEU A 155 89.28 81.60 -27.64
CA LEU A 155 89.64 80.22 -27.23
C LEU A 155 89.55 79.89 -25.72
N ALA A 156 89.81 80.83 -24.82
CA ALA A 156 89.70 80.58 -23.37
C ALA A 156 88.24 80.41 -22.93
N GLU A 157 87.31 81.12 -23.60
CA GLU A 157 85.89 80.91 -23.42
C GLU A 157 85.43 79.55 -23.97
N LEU A 158 86.08 79.05 -25.03
CA LEU A 158 85.78 77.72 -25.58
C LEU A 158 86.10 76.59 -24.59
N GLU A 159 87.17 76.67 -23.81
CA GLU A 159 87.49 75.63 -22.80
C GLU A 159 86.57 75.68 -21.58
N ALA A 160 86.22 76.87 -21.08
CA ALA A 160 85.23 77.03 -20.02
C ALA A 160 83.84 76.54 -20.48
N ARG A 161 83.46 76.88 -21.73
CA ARG A 161 82.26 76.34 -22.39
C ARG A 161 82.32 74.82 -22.51
N LYS A 162 83.48 74.21 -22.80
CA LYS A 162 83.62 72.75 -22.87
C LYS A 162 83.32 72.06 -21.54
N ARG A 163 83.86 72.56 -20.42
CA ARG A 163 83.56 71.98 -19.09
C ARG A 163 82.09 72.14 -18.68
N LEU A 164 81.50 73.30 -18.99
CA LEU A 164 80.06 73.51 -18.84
C LEU A 164 79.26 72.52 -19.70
N VAL A 165 79.63 72.36 -20.97
CA VAL A 165 79.00 71.40 -21.88
C VAL A 165 79.12 69.97 -21.35
N GLU A 166 80.26 69.55 -20.80
CA GLU A 166 80.41 68.21 -20.22
C GLU A 166 79.54 67.99 -18.98
N HIS A 167 79.41 69.00 -18.11
CA HIS A 167 78.51 68.97 -16.97
C HIS A 167 77.05 68.93 -17.40
N GLU A 168 76.66 69.78 -18.35
CA GLU A 168 75.33 69.81 -18.95
C GLU A 168 75.00 68.48 -19.66
N VAL A 169 75.96 67.85 -20.34
CA VAL A 169 75.77 66.54 -20.98
C VAL A 169 75.55 65.45 -19.92
N LYS A 170 76.25 65.48 -18.79
CA LYS A 170 76.00 64.53 -17.68
C LYS A 170 74.63 64.75 -17.03
N ALA A 171 74.25 66.00 -16.78
CA ALA A 171 72.93 66.34 -16.27
C ALA A 171 71.83 65.92 -17.27
N ALA A 172 72.03 66.16 -18.56
CA ALA A 172 71.13 65.74 -19.63
C ALA A 172 70.97 64.22 -19.69
N LYS A 173 72.07 63.45 -19.56
CA LYS A 173 71.99 61.97 -19.50
C LYS A 173 71.17 61.49 -18.29
N ALA A 174 71.39 62.03 -17.11
CA ALA A 174 70.62 61.69 -15.92
C ALA A 174 69.12 62.07 -16.05
N ILE A 175 68.83 63.20 -16.71
CA ILE A 175 67.46 63.61 -17.02
C ILE A 175 66.82 62.66 -18.03
N VAL A 176 67.55 62.24 -19.08
CA VAL A 176 67.07 61.29 -20.09
C VAL A 176 66.76 59.94 -19.45
N GLU A 177 67.60 59.43 -18.55
CA GLU A 177 67.35 58.17 -17.84
C GLU A 177 66.12 58.25 -16.94
N ARG A 178 65.97 59.33 -16.16
CA ARG A 178 64.78 59.54 -15.30
C ARG A 178 63.50 59.70 -16.13
N LYS A 179 63.56 60.44 -17.24
CA LYS A 179 62.43 60.59 -18.16
C LYS A 179 62.11 59.26 -18.86
N GLY A 180 63.12 58.49 -19.26
CA GLY A 180 62.95 57.15 -19.83
C GLY A 180 62.27 56.19 -18.84
N ALA A 181 62.72 56.17 -17.59
CA ALA A 181 62.07 55.39 -16.53
C ALA A 181 60.63 55.83 -16.28
N ALA A 182 60.35 57.14 -16.25
CA ALA A 182 59.00 57.68 -16.11
C ALA A 182 58.09 57.35 -17.30
N ILE A 183 58.63 57.33 -18.53
CA ILE A 183 57.89 56.89 -19.71
C ILE A 183 57.54 55.41 -19.60
N ILE A 184 58.48 54.56 -19.20
CA ILE A 184 58.23 53.11 -19.03
C ILE A 184 57.15 52.87 -17.96
N THR A 185 57.21 53.57 -16.82
CA THR A 185 56.18 53.42 -15.78
C THR A 185 54.82 53.92 -16.24
N LEU A 186 54.75 55.03 -16.98
CA LEU A 186 53.51 55.51 -17.59
C LEU A 186 52.96 54.53 -18.63
N THR A 187 53.80 53.96 -19.49
CA THR A 187 53.39 52.93 -20.46
C THR A 187 52.82 51.71 -19.76
N ASN A 188 53.48 51.20 -18.72
CA ASN A 188 52.98 50.08 -17.92
C ASN A 188 51.65 50.39 -17.22
N LEU A 189 51.45 51.62 -16.76
CA LEU A 189 50.17 52.07 -16.17
C LEU A 189 49.07 52.15 -17.23
N VAL A 190 49.38 52.62 -18.44
CA VAL A 190 48.44 52.67 -19.56
C VAL A 190 48.06 51.26 -20.01
N GLU A 191 49.01 50.34 -20.10
CA GLU A 191 48.75 48.93 -20.42
C GLU A 191 47.86 48.26 -19.36
N LYS A 192 48.14 48.46 -18.06
CA LYS A 192 47.26 47.99 -16.97
C LYS A 192 45.86 48.61 -17.02
N ARG A 193 45.77 49.90 -17.38
CA ARG A 193 44.48 50.56 -17.56
C ARG A 193 43.71 49.99 -18.76
N ARG A 194 44.42 49.61 -19.82
CA ARG A 194 43.80 48.96 -20.99
C ARG A 194 43.31 47.56 -20.64
N SER A 195 44.11 46.75 -19.95
CA SER A 195 43.68 45.40 -19.53
C SER A 195 42.47 45.44 -18.60
N THR A 196 42.40 46.41 -17.68
CA THR A 196 41.22 46.59 -16.81
C THR A 196 39.98 47.05 -17.58
N ILE A 197 40.13 47.85 -18.65
CA ILE A 197 38.99 48.19 -19.53
C ILE A 197 38.51 46.94 -20.28
N ASP A 198 39.43 46.14 -20.81
CA ASP A 198 39.09 44.89 -21.50
C ASP A 198 38.38 43.89 -20.55
N GLU A 199 38.80 43.80 -19.28
CA GLU A 199 38.13 43.01 -18.24
C GLU A 199 36.72 43.53 -17.93
N VAL A 200 36.55 44.85 -17.85
CA VAL A 200 35.24 45.48 -17.62
C VAL A 200 34.30 45.20 -18.80
N ASP A 201 34.78 45.31 -20.04
CA ASP A 201 33.99 45.01 -21.23
C ASP A 201 33.61 43.52 -21.30
N ALA A 202 34.52 42.62 -20.88
CA ALA A 202 34.23 41.20 -20.76
C ALA A 202 33.13 40.93 -19.71
N LEU A 203 33.20 41.59 -18.55
CA LEU A 203 32.18 41.47 -17.49
C LEU A 203 30.83 42.03 -17.93
N TYR A 204 30.79 43.17 -18.63
CA TYR A 204 29.55 43.71 -19.18
C TYR A 204 28.90 42.75 -20.19
N ASN A 205 29.70 42.11 -21.04
CA ASN A 205 29.20 41.10 -21.96
C ASN A 205 28.67 39.86 -21.22
N GLN A 206 29.35 39.42 -20.16
CA GLN A 206 28.86 38.31 -19.32
C GLN A 206 27.53 38.66 -18.65
N ILE A 207 27.41 39.84 -18.04
CA ILE A 207 26.15 40.31 -17.44
C ILE A 207 25.05 40.33 -18.48
N ARG A 208 25.30 40.86 -19.68
CA ARG A 208 24.31 40.90 -20.76
C ARG A 208 23.85 39.51 -21.19
N VAL A 209 24.75 38.53 -21.26
CA VAL A 209 24.40 37.13 -21.58
C VAL A 209 23.55 36.53 -20.47
N VAL A 210 23.96 36.69 -19.20
CA VAL A 210 23.20 36.19 -18.05
C VAL A 210 21.81 36.84 -17.98
N ASP A 211 21.70 38.15 -18.21
CA ASP A 211 20.40 38.84 -18.24
C ASP A 211 19.51 38.25 -19.34
N ARG A 212 20.05 37.99 -20.54
CA ARG A 212 19.31 37.32 -21.61
C ARG A 212 18.85 35.93 -21.19
N ASP A 213 19.75 35.12 -20.62
CA ASP A 213 19.45 33.74 -20.22
C ASP A 213 18.40 33.71 -19.10
N THR A 214 18.46 34.65 -18.15
CA THR A 214 17.45 34.76 -17.08
C THR A 214 16.09 35.19 -17.61
N VAL A 215 16.02 36.04 -18.65
CA VAL A 215 14.76 36.39 -19.31
C VAL A 215 14.18 35.17 -20.02
N ILE A 216 14.99 34.42 -20.77
CA ILE A 216 14.55 33.19 -21.44
C ILE A 216 14.03 32.17 -20.42
N ALA A 217 14.77 31.94 -19.33
CA ALA A 217 14.36 31.01 -18.27
C ALA A 217 13.06 31.45 -17.57
N LYS A 218 12.83 32.77 -17.39
CA LYS A 218 11.56 33.29 -16.86
C LYS A 218 10.41 33.05 -17.82
N GLU A 219 10.60 33.31 -19.12
CA GLU A 219 9.57 33.03 -20.14
C GLU A 219 9.23 31.53 -20.20
N GLU A 220 10.22 30.65 -20.07
CA GLU A 220 10.01 29.19 -20.00
C GLU A 220 9.24 28.78 -18.75
N LEU A 221 9.58 29.34 -17.58
CA LEU A 221 8.84 29.09 -16.33
C LEU A 221 7.39 29.59 -16.41
N GLU A 222 7.16 30.76 -17.00
CA GLU A 222 5.81 31.30 -17.19
C GLU A 222 4.97 30.40 -18.10
N ARG A 223 5.55 29.87 -19.19
CA ARG A 223 4.89 28.89 -20.06
C ARG A 223 4.58 27.59 -19.32
N LEU A 224 5.56 27.03 -18.60
CA LEU A 224 5.35 25.80 -17.85
C LEU A 224 4.27 25.97 -16.77
N ASN A 225 4.23 27.13 -16.11
CA ASN A 225 3.20 27.43 -15.12
C ASN A 225 1.81 27.58 -15.76
N ALA A 226 1.72 28.14 -16.97
CA ALA A 226 0.47 28.17 -17.74
C ALA A 226 0.02 26.76 -18.12
N ASP A 227 0.93 25.91 -18.63
CA ASP A 227 0.63 24.52 -18.97
C ASP A 227 0.17 23.72 -17.73
N MET A 228 0.78 23.97 -16.56
CA MET A 228 0.36 23.38 -15.29
C MET A 228 -1.03 23.84 -14.88
N GLN A 229 -1.33 25.14 -14.98
CA GLN A 229 -2.66 25.67 -14.69
C GLN A 229 -3.73 25.09 -15.62
N ASP A 230 -3.42 24.92 -16.90
CA ASP A 230 -4.32 24.27 -17.87
C ASP A 230 -4.53 22.78 -17.52
N ALA A 231 -3.48 22.07 -17.11
CA ALA A 231 -3.58 20.68 -16.67
C ALA A 231 -4.39 20.54 -15.38
N ASP A 232 -4.18 21.42 -14.40
CA ASP A 232 -4.94 21.46 -13.15
C ASP A 232 -6.41 21.77 -13.42
N ALA A 233 -6.70 22.77 -14.26
CA ALA A 233 -8.06 23.09 -14.69
C ALA A 233 -8.73 21.92 -15.42
N TRP A 234 -7.99 21.18 -16.25
CA TRP A 234 -8.48 19.97 -16.91
C TRP A 234 -8.81 18.84 -15.92
N LEU A 235 -8.00 18.69 -14.86
CA LEU A 235 -8.24 17.72 -13.79
C LEU A 235 -9.42 18.11 -12.91
N GLU A 236 -9.57 19.40 -12.55
CA GLU A 236 -10.70 19.91 -11.78
C GLU A 236 -12.02 19.84 -12.56
N ALA A 237 -11.99 20.04 -13.87
CA ALA A 237 -13.17 19.91 -14.72
C ALA A 237 -13.68 18.47 -14.87
N ARG A 238 -12.85 17.47 -14.53
CA ARG A 238 -13.32 16.08 -14.49
C ARG A 238 -14.15 15.84 -13.24
N PRO A 239 -15.39 15.35 -13.38
CA PRO A 239 -16.18 14.95 -12.22
C PRO A 239 -15.42 13.87 -11.44
N ASN A 240 -15.41 14.00 -10.11
CA ASN A 240 -14.82 13.02 -9.22
C ASN A 240 -15.28 11.60 -9.62
N PRO A 241 -14.38 10.62 -9.77
CA PRO A 241 -14.78 9.27 -10.16
C PRO A 241 -15.73 8.61 -9.14
N SER A 242 -15.73 9.08 -7.89
CA SER A 242 -16.69 8.72 -6.84
C SER A 242 -18.08 9.34 -7.03
N GLU A 243 -18.20 10.44 -7.78
CA GLU A 243 -19.47 11.11 -8.08
C GLU A 243 -20.06 10.70 -9.44
N SER A 244 -19.30 9.92 -10.21
CA SER A 244 -19.75 9.36 -11.48
C SER A 244 -21.09 8.63 -11.32
N LEU A 245 -22.06 8.97 -12.18
CA LEU A 245 -23.36 8.30 -12.23
C LEU A 245 -23.21 6.78 -12.37
N ALA A 246 -22.24 6.32 -13.17
CA ALA A 246 -21.96 4.90 -13.33
C ALA A 246 -21.52 4.24 -12.01
N ARG A 247 -20.75 4.94 -11.18
CA ARG A 247 -20.31 4.42 -9.88
C ARG A 247 -21.49 4.33 -8.90
N LYS A 248 -22.34 5.35 -8.86
CA LYS A 248 -23.57 5.34 -8.05
C LYS A 248 -24.49 4.20 -8.44
N ILE A 249 -24.71 3.97 -9.75
CA ILE A 249 -25.49 2.84 -10.25
C ILE A 249 -24.87 1.50 -9.82
N ILE A 250 -23.55 1.34 -9.96
CA ILE A 250 -22.86 0.11 -9.52
C ILE A 250 -23.01 -0.11 -8.01
N ASP A 251 -22.90 0.95 -7.21
CA ASP A 251 -23.02 0.85 -5.76
C ASP A 251 -24.48 0.53 -5.35
N GLU A 252 -25.47 1.14 -6.01
CA GLU A 252 -26.90 0.82 -5.87
C GLU A 252 -27.17 -0.66 -6.25
N ASP A 253 -26.76 -1.10 -7.43
CA ASP A 253 -26.88 -2.49 -7.88
C ASP A 253 -26.21 -3.46 -6.90
N HIS A 254 -25.02 -3.12 -6.40
CA HIS A 254 -24.34 -3.93 -5.39
C HIS A 254 -25.16 -4.06 -4.11
N THR A 255 -25.80 -2.99 -3.64
CA THR A 255 -26.68 -3.06 -2.47
C THR A 255 -27.94 -3.89 -2.72
N VAL A 256 -28.54 -3.78 -3.92
CA VAL A 256 -29.72 -4.57 -4.31
C VAL A 256 -29.36 -6.06 -4.37
N ILE A 257 -28.29 -6.42 -5.09
CA ILE A 257 -27.83 -7.82 -5.21
C ILE A 257 -27.50 -8.40 -3.83
N LYS A 258 -26.87 -7.61 -2.96
CA LYS A 258 -26.59 -8.03 -1.58
C LYS A 258 -27.88 -8.29 -0.80
N GLY A 259 -28.87 -7.41 -0.93
CA GLY A 259 -30.20 -7.59 -0.32
C GLY A 259 -30.93 -8.82 -0.84
N GLU A 260 -30.98 -9.02 -2.16
CA GLU A 260 -31.60 -10.21 -2.79
C GLU A 260 -30.92 -11.51 -2.37
N LYS A 261 -29.59 -11.51 -2.24
CA LYS A 261 -28.83 -12.66 -1.74
C LYS A 261 -29.20 -12.96 -0.29
N GLU A 262 -29.23 -11.96 0.58
CA GLU A 262 -29.60 -12.13 1.99
C GLU A 262 -31.04 -12.62 2.14
N GLN A 263 -31.95 -12.08 1.33
CA GLN A 263 -33.35 -12.53 1.26
C GLN A 263 -33.44 -14.00 0.82
N THR A 264 -32.77 -14.38 -0.27
CA THR A 264 -32.76 -15.77 -0.77
C THR A 264 -32.19 -16.74 0.27
N VAL A 265 -31.12 -16.34 0.97
CA VAL A 265 -30.54 -17.16 2.04
C VAL A 265 -31.54 -17.32 3.19
N ASN A 266 -32.20 -16.25 3.62
CA ASN A 266 -33.11 -16.29 4.76
C ASN A 266 -34.44 -17.01 4.45
N GLU A 267 -34.98 -16.84 3.25
CA GLU A 267 -36.27 -17.40 2.85
C GLU A 267 -36.17 -18.85 2.37
N GLN A 268 -35.10 -19.23 1.68
CA GLN A 268 -34.97 -20.56 1.09
C GLN A 268 -33.96 -21.42 1.85
N ARG A 269 -32.72 -20.95 1.95
CA ARG A 269 -31.60 -21.78 2.41
C ARG A 269 -31.69 -22.10 3.90
N VAL A 270 -31.96 -21.11 4.74
CA VAL A 270 -32.00 -21.31 6.21
C VAL A 270 -33.15 -22.26 6.63
N PRO A 271 -34.39 -22.13 6.10
CA PRO A 271 -35.44 -23.12 6.33
C PRO A 271 -35.06 -24.51 5.83
N GLN A 272 -34.50 -24.64 4.62
CA GLN A 272 -34.02 -25.92 4.08
C GLN A 272 -32.96 -26.57 4.98
N GLU A 273 -31.97 -25.81 5.44
CA GLU A 273 -30.93 -26.32 6.34
C GLU A 273 -31.50 -26.77 7.69
N ARG A 274 -32.52 -26.07 8.22
CA ARG A 274 -33.21 -26.48 9.45
C ARG A 274 -33.96 -27.80 9.25
N VAL A 275 -34.63 -27.96 8.10
CA VAL A 275 -35.34 -29.19 7.74
C VAL A 275 -34.39 -30.36 7.56
N ILE A 276 -33.28 -30.18 6.84
CA ILE A 276 -32.26 -31.22 6.66
C ILE A 276 -31.72 -31.66 8.03
N LYS A 277 -31.37 -30.72 8.91
CA LYS A 277 -30.92 -31.06 10.28
C LYS A 277 -31.97 -31.80 11.09
N ALA A 278 -33.24 -31.42 10.96
CA ALA A 278 -34.34 -32.12 11.63
C ALA A 278 -34.52 -33.54 11.07
N GLN A 279 -34.41 -33.72 9.75
CA GLN A 279 -34.46 -35.02 9.09
C GLN A 279 -33.28 -35.91 9.48
N ASP A 280 -32.06 -35.40 9.47
CA ASP A 280 -30.85 -36.13 9.91
C ASP A 280 -30.98 -36.59 11.36
N TYR A 281 -31.44 -35.68 12.24
CA TYR A 281 -31.71 -36.02 13.63
C TYR A 281 -32.78 -37.11 13.74
N ARG A 282 -33.86 -37.01 12.96
CA ARG A 282 -34.95 -37.99 12.96
C ARG A 282 -34.49 -39.35 12.47
N ILE A 283 -33.69 -39.42 11.42
CA ILE A 283 -33.11 -40.66 10.90
C ILE A 283 -32.24 -41.31 11.98
N ALA A 284 -31.29 -40.56 12.56
CA ALA A 284 -30.42 -41.09 13.61
C ALA A 284 -31.22 -41.59 14.82
N GLN A 285 -32.26 -40.86 15.23
CA GLN A 285 -33.14 -41.26 16.31
C GLN A 285 -33.91 -42.56 15.98
N LEU A 286 -34.47 -42.66 14.77
CA LEU A 286 -35.23 -43.83 14.33
C LEU A 286 -34.32 -45.07 14.17
N GLU A 287 -33.11 -44.91 13.63
CA GLU A 287 -32.13 -45.99 13.51
C GLU A 287 -31.74 -46.56 14.88
N GLU A 288 -31.48 -45.69 15.86
CA GLU A 288 -31.12 -46.13 17.20
C GLU A 288 -32.29 -46.83 17.90
N ARG A 289 -33.50 -46.27 17.78
CA ARG A 289 -34.72 -46.92 18.29
C ARG A 289 -34.95 -48.28 17.63
N ALA A 290 -34.80 -48.38 16.31
CA ALA A 290 -34.96 -49.62 15.57
C ALA A 290 -33.97 -50.69 16.06
N LYS A 291 -32.71 -50.34 16.33
CA LYS A 291 -31.72 -51.27 16.91
C LYS A 291 -32.13 -51.76 18.29
N VAL A 292 -32.60 -50.86 19.16
CA VAL A 292 -33.05 -51.22 20.52
C VAL A 292 -34.27 -52.13 20.48
N VAL A 293 -35.26 -51.78 19.64
CA VAL A 293 -36.48 -52.57 19.44
C VAL A 293 -36.16 -53.93 18.85
N ASP A 294 -35.35 -54.02 17.80
CA ASP A 294 -34.94 -55.29 17.17
C ASP A 294 -34.23 -56.21 18.19
N LYS A 295 -33.33 -55.66 19.01
CA LYS A 295 -32.67 -56.41 20.09
C LYS A 295 -33.69 -56.95 21.09
N ALA A 296 -34.66 -56.14 21.51
CA ALA A 296 -35.70 -56.53 22.45
C ALA A 296 -36.68 -57.57 21.85
N LEU A 297 -37.03 -57.46 20.57
CA LEU A 297 -37.89 -58.43 19.89
C LEU A 297 -37.19 -59.77 19.75
N LYS A 298 -35.90 -59.77 19.39
CA LYS A 298 -35.09 -61.00 19.30
C LYS A 298 -34.94 -61.70 20.64
N SER A 299 -34.70 -60.95 21.74
CA SER A 299 -34.60 -61.55 23.07
C SER A 299 -35.90 -62.20 23.56
N ASN A 300 -37.05 -61.69 23.10
CA ASN A 300 -38.37 -62.21 23.48
C ASN A 300 -38.98 -63.16 22.43
N GLY A 301 -38.30 -63.43 21.31
CA GLY A 301 -38.79 -64.29 20.24
C GLY A 301 -39.95 -63.72 19.41
N LEU A 302 -40.23 -62.42 19.51
CA LEU A 302 -41.39 -61.75 18.89
C LEU A 302 -41.12 -61.21 17.48
N SER A 303 -39.88 -61.30 16.98
CA SER A 303 -39.49 -60.72 15.68
C SER A 303 -40.42 -61.15 14.54
N ARG A 304 -40.74 -62.45 14.43
CA ARG A 304 -41.59 -62.98 13.36
C ARG A 304 -43.06 -62.53 13.45
N GLU A 305 -43.60 -62.34 14.65
CA GLU A 305 -44.95 -61.77 14.79
C GLU A 305 -44.98 -60.30 14.38
N VAL A 306 -44.00 -59.51 14.85
CA VAL A 306 -43.92 -58.09 14.50
C VAL A 306 -43.70 -57.91 13.00
N ASP A 307 -42.80 -58.67 12.38
CA ASP A 307 -42.57 -58.63 10.92
C ASP A 307 -43.85 -58.93 10.14
N ARG A 308 -44.65 -59.91 10.59
CA ARG A 308 -45.95 -60.23 9.97
C ARG A 308 -46.96 -59.09 10.12
N ILE A 309 -47.05 -58.48 11.31
CA ILE A 309 -47.95 -57.36 11.58
C ILE A 309 -47.56 -56.15 10.74
N VAL A 310 -46.26 -55.83 10.67
CA VAL A 310 -45.73 -54.73 9.87
C VAL A 310 -45.97 -54.99 8.38
N ALA A 311 -45.69 -56.21 7.88
CA ALA A 311 -45.94 -56.56 6.48
C ALA A 311 -47.42 -56.46 6.09
N LEU A 312 -48.35 -56.80 7.00
CA LEU A 312 -49.78 -56.58 6.80
C LEU A 312 -50.17 -55.10 6.89
N GLY A 313 -49.57 -54.34 7.80
CA GLY A 313 -49.82 -52.91 7.94
C GLY A 313 -49.34 -52.12 6.72
N SER A 314 -48.16 -52.44 6.19
CA SER A 314 -47.59 -51.83 4.98
C SER A 314 -48.37 -52.11 3.70
N SER A 315 -49.18 -53.17 3.64
CA SER A 315 -50.06 -53.43 2.50
C SER A 315 -51.42 -52.73 2.62
N LEU A 316 -51.77 -52.23 3.81
CA LEU A 316 -53.02 -51.54 4.13
C LEU A 316 -52.87 -50.02 4.26
N GLY A 317 -51.66 -49.53 4.59
CA GLY A 317 -51.37 -48.11 4.72
C GLY A 317 -50.67 -47.57 3.47
N GLU A 318 -51.35 -46.68 2.75
CA GLU A 318 -50.68 -45.72 1.87
C GLU A 318 -49.66 -44.97 2.73
N LEU A 319 -48.39 -44.98 2.33
CA LEU A 319 -47.41 -44.05 2.89
C LEU A 319 -48.01 -42.66 2.70
N GLU A 320 -48.43 -41.98 3.76
CA GLU A 320 -49.01 -40.62 3.65
C GLU A 320 -47.93 -39.73 3.03
N VAL A 321 -48.01 -39.54 1.72
CA VAL A 321 -47.16 -38.61 0.99
C VAL A 321 -47.70 -37.23 1.34
N PRO A 322 -46.86 -36.34 1.89
CA PRO A 322 -47.30 -34.98 2.22
C PRO A 322 -47.98 -34.35 1.01
N GLU A 323 -49.21 -33.86 1.19
CA GLU A 323 -50.05 -33.35 0.09
C GLU A 323 -49.56 -31.98 -0.39
N SER A 324 -48.76 -31.29 0.43
CA SER A 324 -48.19 -29.98 0.09
C SER A 324 -46.70 -29.88 0.37
N GLN A 325 -46.02 -29.00 -0.39
CA GLN A 325 -44.59 -28.74 -0.17
C GLN A 325 -44.31 -28.07 1.18
N GLU A 326 -45.25 -27.30 1.73
CA GLU A 326 -45.09 -26.62 3.03
C GLU A 326 -44.97 -27.63 4.18
N GLU A 327 -45.67 -28.75 4.10
CA GLU A 327 -45.59 -29.83 5.10
C GLU A 327 -44.22 -30.51 5.13
N LEU A 328 -43.48 -30.51 4.02
CA LEU A 328 -42.10 -31.01 3.98
C LEU A 328 -41.15 -30.12 4.78
N TYR A 329 -41.51 -28.85 4.98
CA TYR A 329 -40.71 -27.89 5.74
C TYR A 329 -41.13 -27.79 7.22
N ASP A 330 -42.19 -28.48 7.62
CA ASP A 330 -42.69 -28.45 8.99
C ASP A 330 -41.87 -29.36 9.91
N ILE A 331 -41.07 -28.72 10.77
CA ILE A 331 -40.20 -29.40 11.73
C ILE A 331 -41.04 -30.23 12.72
N GLU A 332 -42.25 -29.80 13.06
CA GLU A 332 -43.11 -30.51 14.02
C GLU A 332 -43.65 -31.82 13.42
N LYS A 333 -43.83 -31.88 12.10
CA LYS A 333 -44.18 -33.13 11.40
C LYS A 333 -42.97 -34.06 11.26
N ILE A 334 -41.77 -33.52 11.06
CA ILE A 334 -40.53 -34.31 10.97
C ILE A 334 -40.17 -34.92 12.34
N ILE A 335 -40.29 -34.12 13.41
CA ILE A 335 -40.02 -34.52 14.79
C ILE A 335 -41.30 -34.37 15.62
N PRO A 336 -42.22 -35.35 15.55
CA PRO A 336 -43.48 -35.27 16.26
C PRO A 336 -43.27 -35.36 17.78
N ALA A 337 -44.08 -34.61 18.53
CA ALA A 337 -44.05 -34.63 20.00
C ALA A 337 -44.48 -36.00 20.58
N GLN A 338 -45.34 -36.73 19.86
CA GLN A 338 -45.78 -38.08 20.21
C GLN A 338 -45.67 -39.01 19.01
N GLU A 339 -45.04 -40.16 19.21
CA GLU A 339 -44.98 -41.21 18.19
C GLU A 339 -46.23 -42.09 18.25
N GLN A 340 -46.76 -42.43 17.08
CA GLN A 340 -47.81 -43.42 16.96
C GLN A 340 -47.20 -44.80 16.75
N ILE A 341 -47.75 -45.80 17.44
CA ILE A 341 -47.34 -47.21 17.31
C ILE A 341 -48.44 -47.94 16.57
N HIS A 342 -48.06 -48.85 15.67
CA HIS A 342 -49.03 -49.68 14.96
C HIS A 342 -49.94 -50.41 15.97
N PRO A 343 -51.28 -50.32 15.86
CA PRO A 343 -52.21 -50.89 16.84
C PRO A 343 -51.99 -52.39 17.08
N GLY A 344 -51.64 -53.13 16.03
CA GLY A 344 -51.30 -54.55 16.13
C GLY A 344 -50.06 -54.83 16.99
N ILE A 345 -49.04 -53.98 16.92
CA ILE A 345 -47.83 -54.11 17.75
C ILE A 345 -48.18 -53.77 19.20
N TYR A 346 -48.97 -52.72 19.42
CA TYR A 346 -49.44 -52.34 20.75
C TYR A 346 -50.22 -53.48 21.42
N ASN A 347 -51.16 -54.10 20.70
CA ASN A 347 -51.93 -55.23 21.21
C ASN A 347 -51.04 -56.45 21.50
N LEU A 348 -50.08 -56.76 20.64
CA LEU A 348 -49.12 -57.84 20.89
C LEU A 348 -48.32 -57.60 22.17
N LEU A 349 -47.75 -56.41 22.34
CA LEU A 349 -47.02 -56.05 23.55
C LEU A 349 -47.90 -56.08 24.80
N LEU A 350 -49.18 -55.66 24.68
CA LEU A 350 -50.14 -55.75 25.77
C LEU A 350 -50.41 -57.21 26.15
N THR A 351 -50.63 -58.10 25.18
CA THR A 351 -50.86 -59.53 25.46
C THR A 351 -49.65 -60.21 26.08
N GLU A 352 -48.43 -59.89 25.63
CA GLU A 352 -47.20 -60.42 26.22
C GLU A 352 -46.95 -59.86 27.62
N LYS A 353 -47.26 -58.59 27.87
CA LYS A 353 -47.25 -58.00 29.22
C LYS A 353 -48.20 -58.75 30.15
N GLU A 354 -49.43 -59.01 29.72
CA GLU A 354 -50.41 -59.76 30.51
C GLU A 354 -49.97 -61.20 30.75
N ARG A 355 -49.43 -61.88 29.73
CA ARG A 355 -48.87 -63.23 29.84
C ARG A 355 -47.73 -63.27 30.86
N ALA A 356 -46.77 -62.36 30.75
CA ALA A 356 -45.65 -62.24 31.68
C ALA A 356 -46.13 -61.95 33.11
N ALA A 357 -47.08 -61.04 33.28
CA ALA A 357 -47.66 -60.73 34.59
C ALA A 357 -48.34 -61.95 35.23
N ARG A 358 -49.07 -62.76 34.45
CA ARG A 358 -49.65 -64.02 34.94
C ARG A 358 -48.58 -65.03 35.34
N THR A 359 -47.55 -65.23 34.52
CA THR A 359 -46.43 -66.13 34.83
C THR A 359 -45.71 -65.71 36.11
N VAL A 360 -45.42 -64.42 36.28
CA VAL A 360 -44.82 -63.88 37.50
C VAL A 360 -45.72 -64.12 38.72
N SER A 361 -47.02 -63.89 38.58
CA SER A 361 -47.99 -64.17 39.67
C SER A 361 -47.99 -65.65 40.07
N ILE A 362 -47.98 -66.58 39.11
CA ILE A 362 -47.93 -68.03 39.40
C ILE A 362 -46.62 -68.41 40.09
N LEU A 363 -45.48 -67.91 39.57
CA LEU A 363 -44.18 -68.15 40.20
C LEU A 363 -44.10 -67.58 41.61
N THR A 364 -44.72 -66.43 41.87
CA THR A 364 -44.77 -65.83 43.21
C THR A 364 -45.60 -66.68 44.18
N ILE A 365 -46.73 -67.24 43.71
CA ILE A 365 -47.53 -68.17 44.52
C ILE A 365 -46.71 -69.44 44.81
N SER A 366 -46.11 -70.04 43.79
CA SER A 366 -45.29 -71.25 43.96
C SER A 366 -44.09 -71.01 44.89
N ALA A 367 -43.44 -69.85 44.81
CA ALA A 367 -42.36 -69.48 45.73
C ALA A 367 -42.86 -69.44 47.19
N LYS A 368 -44.03 -68.84 47.45
CA LYS A 368 -44.63 -68.82 48.78
C LYS A 368 -45.00 -70.22 49.29
N GLU A 369 -45.60 -71.06 48.45
CA GLU A 369 -45.91 -72.45 48.81
C GLU A 369 -44.64 -73.24 49.17
N LYS A 370 -43.54 -73.02 48.43
CA LYS A 370 -42.25 -73.63 48.76
C LYS A 370 -41.68 -73.11 50.07
N GLU A 371 -41.77 -71.80 50.33
CA GLU A 371 -41.38 -71.21 51.62
C GLU A 371 -42.16 -71.83 52.79
N GLU A 372 -43.48 -71.98 52.66
CA GLU A 372 -44.34 -72.62 53.67
C GLU A 372 -43.95 -74.09 53.91
N VAL A 373 -43.73 -74.87 52.85
CA VAL A 373 -43.25 -76.26 52.97
C VAL A 373 -41.87 -76.32 53.63
N THR A 374 -40.96 -75.40 53.30
CA THR A 374 -39.66 -75.36 53.98
C THR A 374 -39.81 -75.07 55.47
N ALA A 375 -40.72 -74.17 55.86
CA ALA A 375 -41.00 -73.87 57.27
C ALA A 375 -41.64 -75.07 58.01
N GLU A 376 -42.52 -75.82 57.36
CA GLU A 376 -43.08 -77.05 57.95
C GLU A 376 -42.01 -78.15 58.10
N LEU A 377 -41.15 -78.31 57.11
CA LEU A 377 -40.03 -79.26 57.19
C LEU A 377 -39.04 -78.88 58.28
N THR A 378 -38.71 -77.59 58.45
CA THR A 378 -37.81 -77.15 59.53
C THR A 378 -38.40 -77.41 60.90
N THR A 379 -39.68 -77.06 61.12
CA THR A 379 -40.36 -77.34 62.42
C THR A 379 -40.47 -78.84 62.71
N ARG A 380 -40.70 -79.67 61.68
CA ARG A 380 -40.71 -81.13 61.83
C ARG A 380 -39.32 -81.69 62.14
N LEU A 381 -38.28 -81.16 61.51
CA LEU A 381 -36.89 -81.54 61.80
C LEU A 381 -36.52 -81.17 63.24
N GLU A 382 -36.89 -79.98 63.71
CA GLU A 382 -36.69 -79.54 65.10
C GLU A 382 -37.41 -80.48 66.09
N ARG A 383 -38.66 -80.86 65.81
CA ARG A 383 -39.41 -81.82 66.64
C ARG A 383 -38.73 -83.18 66.68
N LEU A 384 -38.35 -83.74 65.53
CA LEU A 384 -37.67 -85.04 65.47
C LEU A 384 -36.30 -84.99 66.15
N ALA A 385 -35.56 -83.90 66.02
CA ALA A 385 -34.30 -83.70 66.74
C ALA A 385 -34.54 -83.68 68.27
N GLY A 386 -35.62 -83.03 68.72
CA GLY A 386 -36.06 -83.07 70.12
C GLY A 386 -36.41 -84.48 70.61
N GLU A 387 -37.20 -85.23 69.84
CA GLU A 387 -37.56 -86.63 70.13
C GLU A 387 -36.33 -87.54 70.18
N CYS A 388 -35.40 -87.42 69.23
CA CYS A 388 -34.13 -88.16 69.26
C CYS A 388 -33.30 -87.81 70.50
N THR A 389 -33.23 -86.53 70.86
CA THR A 389 -32.50 -86.10 72.07
C THR A 389 -33.12 -86.67 73.34
N ALA A 390 -34.46 -86.70 73.42
CA ALA A 390 -35.16 -87.32 74.55
C ALA A 390 -34.92 -88.84 74.62
N ALA A 391 -34.99 -89.54 73.48
CA ALA A 391 -34.71 -90.98 73.42
C ALA A 391 -33.26 -91.31 73.82
N ILE A 392 -32.29 -90.48 73.42
CA ILE A 392 -30.90 -90.61 73.87
C ILE A 392 -30.80 -90.45 75.39
N GLN A 393 -31.47 -89.44 75.97
CA GLN A 393 -31.49 -89.24 77.42
C GLN A 393 -32.14 -90.42 78.16
N GLU A 394 -33.24 -90.97 77.64
CA GLU A 394 -33.89 -92.16 78.22
C GLU A 394 -32.97 -93.38 78.18
N LEU A 395 -32.24 -93.59 77.08
CA LEU A 395 -31.25 -94.67 76.96
C LEU A 395 -30.08 -94.48 77.92
N ASP A 396 -29.56 -93.26 78.06
CA ASP A 396 -28.50 -92.93 79.00
C ASP A 396 -28.94 -93.16 80.45
N ASN A 397 -30.18 -92.80 80.80
CA ASN A 397 -30.78 -93.07 82.10
C ASN A 397 -30.90 -94.59 82.35
N CYS A 398 -31.46 -95.34 81.41
CA CYS A 398 -31.57 -96.80 81.50
C CYS A 398 -30.20 -97.47 81.65
N ALA A 399 -29.20 -97.03 80.89
CA ALA A 399 -27.84 -97.55 80.97
C ALA A 399 -27.21 -97.24 82.35
N SER A 400 -27.42 -96.02 82.86
CA SER A 400 -26.95 -95.61 84.18
C SER A 400 -27.61 -96.43 85.30
N GLU A 401 -28.93 -96.67 85.22
CA GLU A 401 -29.68 -97.52 86.15
C GLU A 401 -29.19 -98.99 86.10
N LEU A 402 -28.97 -99.53 84.90
CA LEU A 402 -28.45 -100.87 84.72
C LEU A 402 -27.07 -101.01 85.37
N VAL A 403 -26.15 -100.07 85.12
CA VAL A 403 -24.82 -100.05 85.73
C VAL A 403 -24.92 -99.97 87.25
N ALA A 404 -25.80 -99.11 87.79
CA ALA A 404 -26.02 -99.01 89.23
C ALA A 404 -26.53 -100.34 89.83
N SER A 405 -27.47 -101.01 89.15
CA SER A 405 -28.01 -102.31 89.59
C SER A 405 -26.96 -103.42 89.56
N GLN A 406 -26.11 -103.46 88.52
CA GLN A 406 -25.02 -104.42 88.39
C GLN A 406 -23.96 -104.20 89.48
N GLU A 407 -23.59 -102.95 89.77
CA GLU A 407 -22.66 -102.66 90.86
C GLU A 407 -23.27 -103.01 92.22
N GLN A 408 -24.57 -102.79 92.43
CA GLN A 408 -25.26 -103.21 93.65
C GLN A 408 -25.24 -104.74 93.82
N GLN A 409 -25.51 -105.50 92.76
CA GLN A 409 -25.41 -106.97 92.77
C GLN A 409 -23.98 -107.43 93.03
N ARG A 410 -22.98 -106.79 92.40
CA ARG A 410 -21.55 -107.06 92.63
C ARG A 410 -21.18 -106.83 94.10
N VAL A 411 -21.62 -105.73 94.69
CA VAL A 411 -21.41 -105.41 96.11
C VAL A 411 -22.08 -106.44 97.01
N GLN A 412 -23.30 -106.88 96.70
CA GLN A 412 -23.99 -107.93 97.46
C GLN A 412 -23.27 -109.29 97.36
N ALA A 413 -22.87 -109.71 96.17
CA ALA A 413 -22.10 -110.94 95.96
C ALA A 413 -20.77 -110.90 96.73
N LEU A 414 -20.06 -109.76 96.71
CA LEU A 414 -18.84 -109.58 97.49
C LEU A 414 -19.10 -109.66 99.01
N LYS A 415 -20.22 -109.13 99.51
CA LYS A 415 -20.63 -109.29 100.92
C LYS A 415 -20.88 -110.75 101.26
N TRP A 416 -21.64 -111.47 100.44
CA TRP A 416 -21.92 -112.90 100.62
C TRP A 416 -20.64 -113.74 100.62
N VAL A 417 -19.73 -113.53 99.64
CA VAL A 417 -18.43 -114.24 99.60
C VAL A 417 -17.62 -113.98 100.86
N ARG A 418 -17.64 -112.75 101.41
CA ARG A 418 -16.96 -112.43 102.68
C ARG A 418 -17.60 -113.16 103.86
N GLU A 419 -18.92 -113.27 103.90
CA GLU A 419 -19.65 -114.00 104.95
C GLU A 419 -19.39 -115.51 104.87
N GLU A 420 -19.45 -116.11 103.68
CA GLU A 420 -19.19 -117.54 103.49
C GLU A 420 -17.72 -117.87 103.78
N ARG A 421 -16.77 -117.02 103.38
CA ARG A 421 -15.37 -117.15 103.81
C ARG A 421 -15.24 -117.15 105.34
N LYS A 422 -15.93 -116.26 106.04
CA LYS A 422 -15.97 -116.26 107.53
C LYS A 422 -16.61 -117.53 108.09
N ARG A 423 -17.65 -118.07 107.45
CA ARG A 423 -18.31 -119.31 107.86
C ARG A 423 -17.41 -120.52 107.65
N CYS A 424 -16.78 -120.66 106.49
CA CYS A 424 -15.81 -121.72 106.20
C CYS A 424 -14.64 -121.66 107.17
N LEU A 425 -14.10 -120.47 107.48
CA LEU A 425 -13.06 -120.31 108.49
C LEU A 425 -13.52 -120.78 109.88
N ARG A 426 -14.75 -120.48 110.29
CA ARG A 426 -15.35 -121.01 111.54
C ARG A 426 -15.48 -122.53 111.51
N LEU A 427 -16.04 -123.09 110.43
CA LEU A 427 -16.19 -124.54 110.28
C LEU A 427 -14.84 -125.27 110.24
N PHE A 428 -13.82 -124.71 109.58
CA PHE A 428 -12.46 -125.26 109.59
C PHE A 428 -11.88 -125.29 111.00
N HIS A 429 -12.10 -124.22 111.77
CA HIS A 429 -11.68 -124.17 113.16
C HIS A 429 -12.42 -125.21 114.02
N GLU A 430 -13.73 -125.35 113.83
CA GLU A 430 -14.54 -126.37 114.51
C GLU A 430 -14.14 -127.80 114.12
N THR A 431 -13.86 -128.09 112.84
CA THR A 431 -13.42 -129.43 112.42
C THR A 431 -12.01 -129.73 112.89
N GLU A 432 -11.09 -128.76 112.93
CA GLU A 432 -9.79 -128.94 113.57
C GLU A 432 -9.94 -129.24 115.07
N LEU A 433 -10.87 -128.59 115.76
CA LEU A 433 -11.20 -128.90 117.16
C LEU A 433 -11.80 -130.31 117.30
N PHE A 434 -12.74 -130.70 116.43
CA PHE A 434 -13.32 -132.05 116.44
C PHE A 434 -12.28 -133.13 116.11
N ALA A 435 -11.42 -132.92 115.12
CA ALA A 435 -10.36 -133.85 114.75
C ALA A 435 -9.32 -134.02 115.86
N LYS A 436 -9.03 -132.96 116.62
CA LYS A 436 -8.24 -133.06 117.86
C LYS A 436 -8.98 -133.87 118.92
N SER A 437 -10.27 -133.61 119.15
CA SER A 437 -11.06 -134.32 120.17
C SER A 437 -11.30 -135.81 119.88
N THR A 438 -11.35 -136.22 118.60
CA THR A 438 -11.57 -137.62 118.19
C THR A 438 -10.28 -138.43 118.11
N LYS A 439 -9.14 -137.79 117.82
CA LYS A 439 -7.81 -138.45 117.94
C LYS A 439 -7.41 -138.71 119.39
N GLU A 440 -8.03 -138.04 120.35
CA GLU A 440 -7.82 -138.29 121.78
C GLU A 440 -8.88 -139.22 122.41
N GLY A 441 -9.86 -139.70 121.61
CA GLY A 441 -10.95 -140.58 122.04
C GLY A 441 -10.85 -142.04 121.58
N SER A 442 -9.71 -142.45 120.98
CA SER A 442 -9.37 -143.85 120.69
C SER A 442 -8.06 -144.25 121.35
#